data_AF-A0A820L259-F1
#
_entry.id   AF-A0A820L259-F1
#
_cell.length_a   1.000
_cell.length_b   1.000
_cell.length_c   1.000
_cell.angle_alpha   90.00
_cell.angle_beta   90.00
_cell.angle_gamma   90.00
#
_symmetry.space_group_name_H-M   'P 1'
#
loop_
_entity.id
_entity.type
_entity.pdbx_description
1 polymer ?
#
loop_
_entity_poly.entity_id
_entity_poly.type
_entity_poly.pdbx_seq_one_letter_code
_entity_poly.pdbx_strand_id
1 'polypeptide(L)'
;KYFDLRLEFENMYKTSECNHINTMLEKLSICPIDETDYCMRYIKHMELIVYQMLNDGHHFEKPEYISANLQQGICSLEDNIEESTVVRARGLPWQCTDQDVAKFFRGLDIEK
;
A
#
# COMPACT_ATOMS: atom_id res chain seq x y z
N LYS A 1 -8.39 8.69 7.34
CA LYS A 1 -8.60 7.41 8.06
C LYS A 1 -8.60 6.32 7.01
N TYR A 2 -7.77 5.28 7.16
CA TYR A 2 -7.69 4.14 6.25
C TYR A 2 -7.35 2.87 7.04
N PHE A 3 -7.41 1.71 6.38
CA PHE A 3 -6.85 0.46 6.87
C PHE A 3 -5.89 -0.03 5.78
N ASP A 4 -4.62 -0.27 6.12
CA ASP A 4 -3.71 -0.90 5.16
C ASP A 4 -4.08 -2.39 5.06
N LEU A 5 -4.72 -2.75 3.94
CA LEU A 5 -5.18 -4.11 3.70
C LEU A 5 -4.04 -5.14 3.76
N ARG A 6 -2.81 -4.77 3.36
CA ARG A 6 -1.66 -5.68 3.41
C ARG A 6 -1.24 -5.93 4.85
N LEU A 7 -1.14 -4.86 5.65
CA LEU A 7 -0.78 -4.97 7.07
C LEU A 7 -1.82 -5.80 7.84
N GLU A 8 -3.10 -5.55 7.59
CA GLU A 8 -4.20 -6.32 8.20
C GLU A 8 -4.15 -7.80 7.80
N PHE A 9 -3.85 -8.07 6.53
CA PHE A 9 -3.68 -9.43 6.01
C PHE A 9 -2.50 -10.16 6.66
N GLU A 10 -1.33 -9.54 6.71
CA GLU A 10 -0.13 -10.11 7.32
C GLU A 10 -0.33 -10.38 8.81
N ASN A 11 -0.99 -9.45 9.51
CA ASN A 11 -1.34 -9.60 10.92
C ASN A 11 -2.30 -10.76 11.16
N MET A 12 -3.29 -10.95 10.28
CA MET A 12 -4.28 -12.02 10.41
C MET A 12 -3.67 -13.39 10.11
N TYR A 13 -3.06 -13.55 8.94
CA TYR A 13 -2.62 -14.85 8.43
C TYR A 13 -1.19 -15.21 8.87
N LYS A 14 -0.51 -14.34 9.63
CA LYS A 14 0.87 -14.52 10.13
C LYS A 14 1.84 -14.88 9.02
N THR A 15 1.76 -14.16 7.92
CA THR A 15 2.61 -14.36 6.74
C THR A 15 3.50 -13.14 6.54
N SER A 16 4.73 -13.36 6.10
CA SER A 16 5.62 -12.29 5.63
C SER A 16 5.48 -12.08 4.11
N GLU A 17 5.68 -10.83 3.67
CA GLU A 17 5.86 -10.40 2.27
C GLU A 17 4.62 -10.58 1.37
N CYS A 18 3.50 -9.95 1.73
CA CYS A 18 2.36 -9.77 0.82
C CYS A 18 2.38 -8.39 0.15
N ASN A 19 3.35 -8.17 -0.74
CA ASN A 19 3.52 -6.86 -1.39
C ASN A 19 2.52 -6.58 -2.52
N HIS A 20 1.85 -7.62 -3.03
CA HIS A 20 0.93 -7.52 -4.16
C HIS A 20 -0.40 -8.22 -3.89
N ILE A 21 -1.49 -7.65 -4.41
CA ILE A 21 -2.83 -8.25 -4.36
C ILE A 21 -2.85 -9.68 -4.89
N ASN A 22 -2.14 -9.96 -5.99
CA ASN A 22 -2.11 -11.29 -6.59
C ASN A 22 -1.54 -12.33 -5.60
N THR A 23 -0.49 -11.98 -4.86
CA THR A 23 0.10 -12.84 -3.83
C THR A 23 -0.89 -13.12 -2.70
N MET A 24 -1.72 -12.13 -2.32
CA MET A 24 -2.78 -12.30 -1.33
C MET A 24 -3.88 -13.25 -1.84
N LEU A 25 -4.30 -13.11 -3.11
CA LEU A 25 -5.26 -14.01 -3.74
C LEU A 25 -4.75 -15.46 -3.76
N GLU A 26 -3.48 -15.66 -4.16
CA GLU A 26 -2.84 -16.96 -4.19
C GLU A 26 -2.79 -17.60 -2.80
N LYS A 27 -2.40 -16.85 -1.77
CA LYS A 27 -2.37 -17.34 -0.38
C LYS A 27 -3.76 -17.74 0.13
N LEU A 28 -4.81 -17.04 -0.27
CA LEU A 28 -6.19 -17.39 0.07
C LEU A 28 -6.82 -18.42 -0.88
N SER A 29 -6.08 -18.88 -1.90
CA SER A 29 -6.60 -19.75 -2.96
C SER A 29 -7.86 -19.18 -3.65
N ILE A 30 -7.92 -17.86 -3.81
CA ILE A 30 -9.03 -17.16 -4.50
C ILE A 30 -8.74 -17.11 -5.99
N CYS A 31 -9.71 -17.53 -6.81
CA CYS A 31 -9.62 -17.40 -8.26
C CYS A 31 -9.64 -15.91 -8.68
N PRO A 32 -8.64 -15.43 -9.44
CA PRO A 32 -8.62 -14.07 -9.94
C PRO A 32 -9.80 -13.79 -10.88
N ILE A 33 -10.36 -12.59 -10.76
CA ILE A 33 -11.39 -12.11 -11.68
C ILE A 33 -10.77 -11.71 -13.02
N ASP A 34 -11.39 -12.17 -14.11
CA ASP A 34 -11.10 -11.75 -15.47
C ASP A 34 -11.88 -10.45 -15.79
N GLU A 35 -11.27 -9.32 -15.46
CA GLU A 35 -11.77 -7.98 -15.77
C GLU A 35 -10.73 -7.24 -16.61
N THR A 36 -11.18 -6.60 -17.68
CA THR A 36 -10.28 -5.95 -18.66
C THR A 36 -9.71 -4.64 -18.13
N ASP A 37 -10.54 -3.86 -17.44
CA ASP A 37 -10.12 -2.60 -16.83
C ASP A 37 -9.26 -2.88 -15.59
N TYR A 38 -8.03 -2.37 -15.59
CA TYR A 38 -7.07 -2.62 -14.52
C TYR A 38 -7.57 -2.10 -13.17
N CYS A 39 -8.14 -0.90 -13.13
CA CYS A 39 -8.62 -0.29 -11.89
C CYS A 39 -9.78 -1.09 -11.29
N MET A 40 -10.74 -1.50 -12.13
CA MET A 40 -11.86 -2.33 -11.72
C MET A 40 -11.41 -3.72 -11.29
N ARG A 41 -10.49 -4.36 -12.03
CA ARG A 41 -9.92 -5.65 -11.64
C ARG A 41 -9.27 -5.57 -10.26
N TYR A 42 -8.46 -4.53 -10.04
CA TYR A 42 -7.77 -4.29 -8.76
C TYR A 42 -8.77 -4.11 -7.61
N ILE A 43 -9.78 -3.26 -7.78
CA ILE A 43 -10.82 -3.02 -6.75
C ILE A 43 -11.60 -4.30 -6.45
N LYS A 44 -12.01 -5.05 -7.46
CA LYS A 44 -12.76 -6.30 -7.28
C LYS A 44 -11.91 -7.37 -6.58
N HIS A 45 -10.60 -7.45 -6.87
CA HIS A 45 -9.70 -8.35 -6.15
C HIS A 45 -9.55 -7.93 -4.68
N MET A 46 -9.44 -6.63 -4.38
CA MET A 46 -9.45 -6.13 -2.99
C MET A 46 -10.74 -6.53 -2.27
N GLU A 47 -11.89 -6.39 -2.93
CA GLU A 47 -13.19 -6.77 -2.37
C GLU A 47 -13.23 -8.26 -2.00
N LEU A 48 -12.75 -9.15 -2.88
CA LEU A 48 -12.71 -10.59 -2.61
C LEU A 48 -11.83 -10.92 -1.40
N ILE A 49 -10.67 -10.27 -1.29
CA ILE A 49 -9.75 -10.48 -0.16
C ILE A 49 -10.42 -10.01 1.13
N VAL A 50 -10.98 -8.80 1.14
CA VAL A 50 -11.67 -8.24 2.32
C VAL A 50 -12.83 -9.14 2.73
N TYR A 51 -13.64 -9.59 1.77
CA TYR A 51 -14.75 -10.49 2.01
C TYR A 51 -14.29 -11.81 2.66
N GLN A 52 -13.21 -12.40 2.15
CA GLN A 52 -12.64 -13.61 2.72
C GLN A 52 -12.10 -13.38 4.13
N MET A 53 -11.37 -12.29 4.37
CA MET A 53 -10.89 -11.92 5.72
C MET A 53 -12.04 -11.79 6.72
N LEU A 54 -13.15 -11.16 6.32
CA LEU A 54 -14.34 -11.05 7.16
C LEU A 54 -14.95 -12.43 7.47
N ASN A 55 -15.04 -13.32 6.48
CA ASN A 55 -15.52 -14.70 6.68
C ASN A 55 -14.61 -15.51 7.61
N ASP A 56 -13.31 -15.25 7.57
CA ASP A 56 -12.31 -15.86 8.46
C ASP A 56 -12.29 -15.21 9.86
N GLY A 57 -13.18 -14.25 10.13
CA GLY A 57 -13.37 -13.63 11.45
C GLY A 57 -12.52 -12.39 11.71
N HIS A 58 -11.94 -11.78 10.68
CA HIS A 58 -11.24 -10.50 10.82
C HIS A 58 -12.19 -9.36 11.12
N HIS A 59 -11.74 -8.41 11.93
CA HIS A 59 -12.46 -7.17 12.21
C HIS A 59 -11.54 -5.96 12.02
N PHE A 60 -11.91 -5.07 11.09
CA PHE A 60 -11.21 -3.81 10.84
C PHE A 60 -11.61 -2.75 11.89
N GLU A 61 -11.00 -2.82 13.08
CA GLU A 61 -11.38 -1.97 14.21
C GLU A 61 -10.44 -0.78 14.45
N LYS A 62 -9.14 -0.96 14.18
CA LYS A 62 -8.08 0.01 14.49
C LYS A 62 -7.54 0.67 13.21
N PRO A 63 -8.19 1.73 12.72
CA PRO A 63 -7.73 2.39 11.52
C PRO A 63 -6.49 3.23 11.76
N GLU A 64 -5.73 3.43 10.69
CA GLU A 64 -4.63 4.37 10.62
C GLU A 64 -5.10 5.76 10.15
N TYR A 65 -4.31 6.77 10.52
CA TYR A 65 -4.59 8.17 10.23
C TYR A 65 -3.37 8.81 9.58
N ILE A 66 -3.59 9.41 8.41
CA ILE A 66 -2.61 10.30 7.81
C ILE A 66 -2.64 11.61 8.61
N SER A 67 -1.51 11.99 9.19
CA SER A 67 -1.36 13.32 9.80
C SER A 67 -1.56 14.39 8.73
N ALA A 68 -2.59 15.22 8.87
CA ALA A 68 -2.79 16.38 8.00
C ALA A 68 -1.75 17.49 8.26
N ASN A 69 -1.08 17.43 9.40
CA ASN A 69 -0.04 18.39 9.78
C ASN A 69 1.28 17.98 9.12
N LEU A 70 1.64 18.69 8.06
CA LEU A 70 2.96 18.56 7.45
C LEU A 70 4.00 19.13 8.42
N GLN A 71 4.81 18.27 9.02
CA GLN A 71 6.03 18.70 9.66
C GLN A 71 7.07 19.00 8.58
N GLN A 72 7.50 20.25 8.51
CA GLN A 72 8.60 20.66 7.65
C GLN A 72 9.89 20.49 8.43
N GLY A 73 10.83 19.71 7.90
CA GLY A 73 12.12 19.47 8.50
C GLY A 73 13.03 18.70 7.53
N ILE A 74 14.33 18.87 7.69
CA ILE A 74 15.32 18.01 7.03
C ILE A 74 15.44 16.77 7.93
N CYS A 75 15.04 15.60 7.43
CA CYS A 75 15.33 14.34 8.11
C CYS A 75 16.83 14.04 7.96
N SER A 76 17.49 13.82 9.08
CA SER A 76 18.88 13.36 9.11
C SER A 76 18.93 11.84 8.97
N LEU A 77 20.08 11.30 8.56
CA LEU A 77 20.27 9.85 8.45
C LEU A 77 20.14 9.13 9.81
N GLU A 78 20.30 9.86 10.92
CA GLU A 78 20.20 9.34 12.28
C GLU A 78 18.76 9.33 12.82
N ASP A 79 17.80 9.94 12.12
CA ASP A 79 16.42 9.99 12.57
C ASP A 79 15.77 8.61 12.45
N ASN A 80 15.14 8.14 13.53
CA ASN A 80 14.34 6.93 13.49
C ASN A 80 13.00 7.24 12.83
N ILE A 81 12.85 6.86 11.57
CA ILE A 81 11.64 7.05 10.77
C ILE A 81 10.75 5.82 10.96
N GLU A 82 9.54 6.01 11.49
CA GLU A 82 8.55 4.94 11.59
C GLU A 82 8.18 4.42 10.20
N GLU A 83 7.98 3.11 10.03
CA GLU A 83 7.59 2.50 8.74
C GLU A 83 6.27 3.06 8.17
N SER A 84 5.40 3.61 9.03
CA SER A 84 4.16 4.28 8.66
C SER A 84 4.37 5.72 8.13
N THR A 85 5.61 6.22 8.13
CA THR A 85 5.92 7.59 7.71
C THR A 85 5.73 7.74 6.21
N VAL A 86 4.87 8.68 5.82
CA VAL A 86 4.64 9.03 4.42
C VAL A 86 5.20 10.42 4.11
N VAL A 87 5.79 10.55 2.91
CA VAL A 87 6.33 11.82 2.42
C VAL A 87 5.49 12.37 1.27
N ARG A 88 5.34 13.70 1.23
CA ARG A 88 4.72 14.38 0.09
C ARG A 88 5.80 14.94 -0.83
N ALA A 89 5.97 14.33 -2.00
CA ALA A 89 6.78 14.89 -3.06
C ALA A 89 6.13 16.18 -3.62
N ARG A 90 6.96 17.19 -3.93
CA ARG A 90 6.56 18.42 -4.61
C ARG A 90 7.49 18.68 -5.79
N GLY A 91 7.00 19.40 -6.80
CA GLY A 91 7.81 19.78 -7.97
C GLY A 91 7.68 18.87 -9.18
N LEU A 92 6.87 17.81 -9.09
CA LEU A 92 6.46 17.02 -10.25
C LEU A 92 5.32 17.74 -11.01
N PRO A 93 5.47 18.08 -12.30
CA PRO A 93 4.37 18.60 -13.10
C PRO A 93 3.22 17.59 -13.23
N TRP A 94 2.00 18.08 -13.47
CA TRP A 94 0.81 17.24 -13.61
C TRP A 94 0.89 16.24 -14.76
N GLN A 95 1.69 16.54 -15.79
CA GLN A 95 1.94 15.67 -16.95
C GLN A 95 3.16 14.75 -16.76
N CYS A 96 3.67 14.58 -15.54
CA CYS A 96 4.78 13.66 -15.28
C CYS A 96 4.44 12.22 -15.66
N THR A 97 5.42 11.55 -16.27
CA THR A 97 5.37 10.11 -16.54
C THR A 97 6.03 9.32 -15.42
N ASP A 98 5.83 7.99 -15.37
CA ASP A 98 6.53 7.10 -14.43
C ASP A 98 8.07 7.26 -14.50
N GLN A 99 8.59 7.52 -15.72
CA GLN A 99 10.01 7.79 -15.92
C GLN A 99 10.46 9.09 -15.26
N ASP A 100 9.61 10.12 -15.25
CA ASP A 100 9.92 11.40 -14.63
C ASP A 100 9.86 11.30 -13.11
N VAL A 101 8.92 10.51 -12.56
CA VAL A 101 8.88 10.16 -11.15
C VAL A 101 10.16 9.40 -10.75
N ALA A 102 10.56 8.38 -11.53
CA ALA A 102 11.79 7.64 -11.28
C ALA A 102 13.06 8.52 -11.37
N LYS A 103 13.08 9.50 -12.28
CA LYS A 103 14.17 10.49 -12.37
C LYS A 103 14.16 11.45 -11.18
N PHE A 104 12.99 11.87 -10.72
CA PHE A 104 12.84 12.78 -9.57
C PHE A 104 13.44 12.18 -8.30
N PHE A 105 13.28 10.86 -8.09
CA PHE A 105 13.86 10.14 -6.96
C PHE A 105 15.23 9.53 -7.26
N ARG A 106 15.88 9.86 -8.39
CA ARG A 106 17.20 9.32 -8.73
C ARG A 106 18.23 9.74 -7.67
N GLY A 107 19.02 8.77 -7.20
CA GLY A 107 20.06 9.00 -6.19
C GLY A 107 19.56 8.86 -4.76
N LEU A 108 18.28 8.57 -4.57
CA LEU A 108 17.74 8.03 -3.33
C LEU A 108 17.68 6.50 -3.44
N ASP A 109 17.91 5.82 -2.32
CA ASP A 109 17.77 4.37 -2.22
C ASP A 109 16.29 4.03 -2.00
N ILE A 110 15.53 4.03 -3.09
CA ILE A 110 14.12 3.64 -3.10
C ILE A 110 14.06 2.31 -3.86
N GLU A 111 13.73 1.23 -3.16
CA GLU A 111 13.52 -0.07 -3.80
C GLU A 111 12.38 0.02 -4.83
N LYS A 112 12.57 -0.70 -5.95
CA LYS A 112 11.65 -0.69 -7.10
C LYS A 112 10.39 -1.51 -6.86
#